data_AF-A0A183IZI0-F1
#
_entry.id   AF-A0A183IZI0-F1
#
_cell.length_a   1.000
_cell.length_b   1.000
_cell.length_c   1.000
_cell.angle_alpha   90.00
_cell.angle_beta   90.00
_cell.angle_gamma   90.00
#
_symmetry.space_group_name_H-M   'P 1'
#
loop_
_entity.id
_entity.type
_entity.pdbx_description
1 polymer ?
#
loop_
_entity_poly.entity_id
_entity_poly.type
_entity_poly.pdbx_seq_one_letter_code
_entity_poly.pdbx_strand_id
1 'polypeptide(L)'
;MIESDMNTPPGTKIRLFCPIEVEEDLLVLSNMNCRVLGGRVEEMVTEWEKKKASPVYTAGRSTVSSNAPPWVPFGVDIEKLGHKIAKNFVSLQSQIENTEPLSEEFAKRRETLISEAMKKMTV
;
A
#
# COMPACT_ATOMS: atom_id res chain seq x y z
N MET A 1 30.51 -1.42 -6.05
CA MET A 1 29.91 -0.75 -4.88
C MET A 1 28.50 -1.30 -4.79
N ILE A 2 28.09 -1.89 -3.66
CA ILE A 2 26.69 -2.18 -3.41
C ILE A 2 26.06 -0.80 -3.18
N GLU A 3 25.70 -0.13 -4.27
CA GLU A 3 24.76 0.97 -4.21
C GLU A 3 23.43 0.34 -3.82
N SER A 4 23.18 0.25 -2.52
CA SER A 4 21.87 -0.04 -1.95
C SER A 4 20.96 1.17 -2.19
N ASP A 5 20.83 1.55 -3.45
CA ASP A 5 19.85 2.52 -3.90
C ASP A 5 18.49 1.83 -3.90
N MET A 6 17.48 2.55 -3.40
CA MET A 6 16.05 2.17 -3.43
C MET A 6 15.49 1.90 -4.85
N ASN A 7 16.36 1.99 -5.86
CA ASN A 7 16.12 1.79 -7.27
C ASN A 7 16.53 0.40 -7.76
N THR A 8 17.14 -0.45 -6.92
CA THR A 8 17.46 -1.83 -7.31
C THR A 8 16.17 -2.60 -7.58
N PRO A 9 15.95 -3.12 -8.80
CA PRO A 9 14.70 -3.76 -9.14
C PRO A 9 14.56 -5.10 -8.40
N PRO A 10 13.34 -5.49 -7.99
CA PRO A 10 13.07 -6.79 -7.42
C PRO A 10 13.57 -7.94 -8.29
N GLY A 11 14.12 -8.96 -7.62
CA GLY A 11 14.67 -10.14 -8.29
C GLY A 11 16.09 -9.97 -8.84
N THR A 12 16.75 -8.83 -8.58
CA THR A 12 18.19 -8.64 -8.81
C THR A 12 18.99 -9.76 -8.15
N LYS A 13 19.91 -10.37 -8.89
CA LYS A 13 20.75 -11.45 -8.38
C LYS A 13 22.02 -10.88 -7.75
N ILE A 14 22.32 -11.38 -6.55
CA ILE A 14 23.57 -11.12 -5.85
C ILE A 14 24.32 -12.42 -5.67
N ARG A 15 25.63 -12.37 -5.86
CA ARG A 15 26.53 -13.47 -5.53
C ARG A 15 27.08 -13.23 -4.15
N LEU A 16 26.85 -14.19 -3.25
CA LEU A 16 27.51 -14.27 -1.96
C LEU A 16 28.81 -15.07 -2.11
N PHE A 17 29.89 -14.61 -1.47
CA PHE A 17 31.17 -15.29 -1.47
C PHE A 17 31.91 -15.04 -0.16
N CYS A 18 32.87 -15.92 0.15
CA CYS A 18 33.52 -16.03 1.45
C CYS A 18 32.53 -16.44 2.58
N PRO A 19 33.03 -16.83 3.76
CA PRO A 19 32.19 -16.95 4.95
C PRO A 19 31.53 -15.60 5.27
N ILE A 20 30.23 -15.63 5.59
CA ILE A 20 29.43 -14.45 5.93
C ILE A 20 28.94 -14.62 7.36
N GLU A 21 29.11 -13.58 8.17
CA GLU A 21 28.61 -13.55 9.54
C GLU A 21 27.08 -13.43 9.56
N VAL A 22 26.46 -14.13 10.50
CA VAL A 22 25.02 -14.10 10.76
C VAL A 22 24.81 -13.57 12.17
N GLU A 23 24.12 -12.45 12.30
CA GLU A 23 23.72 -11.85 13.57
C GLU A 23 22.19 -11.81 13.62
N GLU A 24 21.57 -12.38 14.66
CA GLU A 24 20.10 -12.36 14.84
C GLU A 24 19.32 -12.80 13.59
N ASP A 25 19.75 -13.90 12.95
CA ASP A 25 19.17 -14.43 11.71
C ASP A 25 19.28 -13.49 10.48
N LEU A 26 20.14 -12.46 10.56
CA LEU A 26 20.46 -11.53 9.47
C LEU A 26 21.88 -11.74 8.95
N LEU A 27 22.04 -11.73 7.63
CA LEU A 27 23.36 -11.79 6.97
C LEU A 27 24.04 -10.41 6.99
N VAL A 28 25.26 -10.34 7.54
CA VAL A 28 26.05 -9.11 7.56
C VAL A 28 26.79 -8.96 6.23
N LEU A 29 26.21 -8.17 5.32
CA LEU A 29 26.72 -7.97 3.96
C LEU A 29 27.60 -6.72 3.84
N SER A 30 28.70 -6.86 3.09
CA SER A 30 29.62 -5.78 2.74
C SER A 30 30.13 -5.96 1.31
N ASN A 31 30.80 -4.94 0.76
CA ASN A 31 31.43 -5.03 -0.56
C ASN A 31 32.50 -6.15 -0.66
N MET A 32 32.94 -6.71 0.47
CA MET A 32 33.95 -7.76 0.53
C MET A 32 33.37 -9.18 0.47
N ASN A 33 32.07 -9.35 0.69
CA ASN A 33 31.45 -10.67 0.77
C ASN A 33 30.24 -10.84 -0.16
N CYS A 34 29.85 -9.79 -0.90
CA CYS A 34 28.87 -9.93 -1.96
C CYS A 34 29.12 -9.01 -3.17
N ARG A 35 28.57 -9.42 -4.32
CA ARG A 35 28.64 -8.68 -5.59
C ARG A 35 27.33 -8.79 -6.34
N VAL A 36 26.85 -7.65 -6.84
CA VAL A 36 25.65 -7.60 -7.68
C VAL A 36 25.96 -8.19 -9.06
N LEU A 37 25.13 -9.15 -9.49
CA LEU A 37 25.16 -9.73 -10.84
C LEU A 37 24.16 -9.04 -11.77
N GLY A 38 23.14 -8.39 -11.22
CA GLY A 38 22.11 -7.67 -11.96
C GLY A 38 20.88 -8.54 -12.27
N GLY A 39 20.18 -8.18 -13.35
CA GLY A 39 18.91 -8.79 -13.73
C GLY A 39 17.72 -8.26 -12.94
N ARG A 40 16.51 -8.66 -13.36
CA ARG A 40 15.25 -8.37 -12.69
C ARG A 40 14.26 -9.51 -12.93
N VAL A 41 13.22 -9.58 -12.11
CA VAL A 41 12.12 -10.54 -12.29
C VAL A 41 10.84 -9.76 -12.55
N GLU A 42 10.34 -9.81 -13.78
CA GLU A 42 9.22 -8.97 -14.25
C GLU A 42 7.97 -9.07 -13.38
N GLU A 43 7.63 -10.28 -12.94
CA GLU A 43 6.47 -10.53 -12.07
C GLU A 43 6.61 -9.78 -10.74
N MET A 44 7.78 -9.85 -10.10
CA MET A 44 8.07 -9.13 -8.85
C MET A 44 8.12 -7.62 -9.05
N VAL A 45 8.68 -7.16 -10.17
CA VAL A 45 8.72 -5.73 -10.52
C VAL A 45 7.30 -5.20 -10.68
N THR A 46 6.43 -5.93 -11.39
CA THR A 46 5.03 -5.55 -11.62
C THR A 46 4.28 -5.38 -10.30
N GLU A 47 4.41 -6.33 -9.37
CA GLU A 47 3.78 -6.22 -8.05
C GLU A 47 4.38 -5.09 -7.19
N TRP A 48 5.69 -4.89 -7.27
CA TRP A 48 6.41 -3.87 -6.51
C TRP A 48 6.06 -2.45 -6.97
N GLU A 49 5.97 -2.21 -8.27
CA GLU A 49 5.54 -0.93 -8.84
C GLU A 49 4.10 -0.61 -8.44
N LYS A 50 3.19 -1.60 -8.47
CA LYS A 50 1.82 -1.45 -7.95
C LYS A 50 1.80 -1.06 -6.48
N LYS A 51 2.62 -1.70 -5.64
CA LYS A 51 2.73 -1.38 -4.21
C LYS A 51 3.34 0.00 -3.96
N LYS A 52 4.36 0.39 -4.74
CA LYS A 52 4.96 1.72 -4.69
C LYS A 52 3.98 2.83 -5.06
N ALA A 53 3.10 2.57 -6.03
CA ALA A 53 2.04 3.51 -6.42
C ALA A 53 0.87 3.59 -5.43
N SER A 54 0.79 2.66 -4.47
CA SER A 54 -0.26 2.69 -3.44
C SER A 54 -0.08 3.92 -2.55
N PRO A 55 -1.18 4.66 -2.23
CA PRO A 55 -1.12 5.84 -1.36
C PRO A 55 -0.43 5.58 -0.01
N VAL A 56 -0.49 4.33 0.49
CA VAL A 56 0.16 3.91 1.74
C VAL A 56 1.69 4.03 1.67
N TYR A 57 2.30 3.80 0.51
CA TYR A 57 3.75 3.88 0.31
C TYR A 57 4.19 5.28 -0.19
N THR A 58 3.38 5.94 -1.03
CA THR A 58 3.66 7.29 -1.55
C THR A 58 3.54 8.38 -0.47
N ALA A 59 2.76 8.13 0.59
CA ALA A 59 2.61 9.08 1.71
C ALA A 59 3.90 9.31 2.51
N GLY A 60 4.95 8.50 2.28
CA GLY A 60 6.20 8.60 3.01
C GLY A 60 6.01 8.30 4.51
N ARG A 61 7.11 8.00 5.19
CA ARG A 61 7.11 7.83 6.65
C ARG A 61 6.86 9.14 7.42
N SER A 62 6.55 10.22 6.72
CA SER A 62 6.43 11.56 7.24
C SER A 62 5.01 12.04 7.05
N THR A 63 4.30 12.18 8.17
CA THR A 63 2.90 12.58 8.30
C THR A 63 1.91 11.42 8.19
N VAL A 64 1.75 10.76 9.33
CA VAL A 64 0.47 10.32 9.90
C VAL A 64 -0.71 11.08 9.26
N SER A 65 -1.25 10.53 8.17
CA SER A 65 -2.58 10.88 7.67
C SER A 65 -3.42 9.60 7.64
N SER A 66 -3.83 9.21 8.85
CA SER A 66 -5.24 8.98 9.18
C SER A 66 -5.98 7.81 8.52
N ASN A 67 -5.38 6.62 8.45
CA ASN A 67 -6.17 5.36 8.45
C ASN A 67 -5.92 4.49 9.69
N ALA A 68 -4.89 4.80 10.49
CA ALA A 68 -4.71 4.17 11.78
C ALA A 68 -5.71 4.77 12.78
N PRO A 69 -6.47 3.95 13.53
CA PRO A 69 -7.34 4.47 14.57
C PRO A 69 -6.50 5.26 15.58
N PRO A 70 -7.01 6.39 16.11
CA PRO A 70 -6.30 7.18 17.10
C PRO A 70 -6.01 6.32 18.34
N TRP A 71 -4.89 6.57 19.00
CA TRP A 71 -4.58 5.90 20.27
C TRP A 71 -5.62 6.29 21.33
N VAL A 72 -6.19 5.29 22.00
CA VAL A 72 -7.16 5.46 23.09
C VAL A 72 -6.56 4.88 24.39
N PRO A 73 -6.52 5.63 25.50
CA PRO A 73 -6.07 5.10 26.79
C PRO A 73 -6.95 3.94 27.26
N PHE A 74 -6.34 2.93 27.89
CA PHE A 74 -7.08 1.85 28.53
C PHE A 74 -7.98 2.38 29.65
N GLY A 75 -9.21 1.85 29.75
CA GLY A 75 -10.18 2.22 30.81
C GLY A 75 -11.09 3.41 30.48
N VAL A 76 -11.03 3.96 29.25
CA VAL A 76 -11.95 5.01 28.79
C VAL A 76 -13.04 4.40 27.90
N ASP A 77 -14.30 4.73 28.19
CA ASP A 77 -15.47 4.29 27.42
C ASP A 77 -15.47 4.92 26.01
N ILE A 78 -15.37 4.07 24.98
CA ILE A 78 -15.20 4.45 23.58
C ILE A 78 -16.45 5.19 23.06
N GLU A 79 -17.64 4.88 23.57
CA GLU A 79 -18.89 5.51 23.10
C GLU A 79 -18.96 7.01 23.41
N LYS A 80 -18.36 7.41 24.55
CA LYS A 80 -18.28 8.81 24.98
C LYS A 80 -17.21 9.60 24.22
N LEU A 81 -16.14 8.93 23.76
CA LEU A 81 -15.07 9.54 22.96
C LEU A 81 -15.45 9.62 21.47
N GLY A 82 -16.16 8.61 20.96
CA GLY A 82 -16.60 8.48 19.57
C GLY A 82 -17.41 9.68 19.09
N HIS A 83 -18.27 10.26 19.94
CA HIS A 83 -19.06 11.45 19.59
C HIS A 83 -18.24 12.73 19.34
N LYS A 84 -17.02 12.82 19.87
CA LYS A 84 -16.10 13.95 19.62
C LYS A 84 -15.18 13.68 18.44
N ILE A 85 -14.77 12.43 18.24
CA ILE A 85 -13.84 12.02 17.17
C ILE A 85 -14.56 11.87 15.82
N ALA A 86 -15.79 11.35 15.81
CA ALA A 86 -16.59 11.18 14.59
C ALA A 86 -16.90 12.51 13.87
N LYS A 87 -16.90 13.62 14.60
CA LYS A 87 -17.10 14.97 14.03
C LYS A 87 -15.89 15.47 13.22
N ASN A 88 -14.73 14.86 13.37
CA ASN A 88 -13.52 15.19 12.60
C ASN A 88 -13.18 14.09 11.59
N PHE A 89 -14.10 13.15 11.37
CA PHE A 89 -13.89 12.05 10.45
C PHE A 89 -14.24 12.52 9.04
N VAL A 90 -13.22 12.85 8.26
CA VAL A 90 -13.34 13.46 6.92
C VAL A 90 -14.27 12.68 5.98
N SER A 91 -14.39 11.35 6.14
CA SER A 91 -15.30 10.53 5.31
C SER A 91 -16.79 10.66 5.69
N LEU A 92 -17.12 11.22 6.86
CA LEU A 92 -18.49 11.54 7.27
C LEU A 92 -18.91 12.94 6.81
N GLN A 93 -17.97 13.91 6.75
CA GLN A 93 -18.24 15.24 6.21
C GLN A 93 -18.59 15.23 4.72
N SER A 94 -17.96 14.36 3.93
CA SER A 94 -18.24 14.28 2.48
C SER A 94 -19.65 13.80 2.12
N GLN A 95 -20.44 13.35 3.09
CA GLN A 95 -21.82 12.87 2.87
C GLN A 95 -22.90 13.90 3.22
N ILE A 96 -22.54 15.04 3.82
CA ILE A 96 -23.53 16.02 4.29
C ILE A 96 -23.64 17.25 3.37
N GLU A 97 -22.60 17.59 2.61
CA GLU A 97 -22.58 18.83 1.81
C GLU A 97 -22.75 18.64 0.29
N ASN A 98 -22.84 17.40 -0.20
CA ASN A 98 -23.15 17.12 -1.61
C ASN A 98 -24.36 16.20 -1.76
N THR A 99 -25.55 16.71 -1.48
CA THR A 99 -26.79 16.26 -2.14
C THR A 99 -26.86 16.83 -3.56
N GLU A 100 -25.77 16.71 -4.32
CA GLU A 100 -25.90 16.65 -5.77
C GLU A 100 -26.45 15.25 -6.09
N PRO A 101 -27.41 15.13 -7.04
CA PRO A 101 -28.00 13.84 -7.36
C PRO A 101 -26.86 12.87 -7.69
N LEU A 102 -26.77 11.79 -6.92
CA LEU A 102 -25.85 10.67 -7.13
C LEU A 102 -25.74 10.39 -8.63
N SER A 103 -24.66 10.95 -9.19
CA SER A 103 -24.18 10.94 -10.55
C SER A 103 -24.91 9.94 -11.46
N GLU A 104 -25.77 10.44 -12.36
CA GLU A 104 -26.39 9.62 -13.42
C GLU A 104 -25.36 8.77 -14.18
N GLU A 105 -24.11 9.25 -14.28
CA GLU A 105 -23.00 8.47 -14.81
C GLU A 105 -22.69 7.21 -14.00
N PHE A 106 -22.75 7.28 -12.67
CA PHE A 106 -22.52 6.11 -11.82
C PHE A 106 -23.64 5.07 -11.96
N ALA A 107 -24.89 5.53 -12.05
CA ALA A 107 -26.03 4.65 -12.32
C ALA A 107 -25.90 3.96 -13.69
N LYS A 108 -25.56 4.73 -14.74
CA LYS A 108 -25.31 4.20 -16.09
C LYS A 108 -24.15 3.20 -16.10
N ARG A 109 -23.02 3.50 -15.45
CA ARG A 109 -21.87 2.57 -15.35
C ARG A 109 -22.25 1.26 -14.65
N ARG A 110 -23.12 1.31 -13.63
CA ARG A 110 -23.58 0.11 -12.94
C ARG A 110 -24.44 -0.77 -13.86
N GLU A 111 -25.36 -0.17 -14.61
CA GLU A 111 -26.21 -0.89 -15.56
C GLU A 111 -25.42 -1.51 -16.71
N THR A 112 -24.43 -0.80 -17.27
CA THR A 112 -23.58 -1.35 -18.34
C THR A 112 -22.79 -2.56 -17.86
N LEU A 113 -22.24 -2.52 -16.64
CA LEU A 113 -21.50 -3.64 -16.06
C LEU A 113 -22.41 -4.87 -15.81
N ILE A 114 -23.62 -4.66 -15.31
CA ILE A 114 -24.58 -5.74 -15.05
C ILE A 114 -24.99 -6.41 -16.37
N SER A 115 -25.30 -5.63 -17.40
CA SER A 115 -25.70 -6.15 -18.72
C SER A 115 -24.57 -6.92 -19.41
N GLU A 116 -23.32 -6.44 -19.32
CA GLU A 116 -22.16 -7.16 -19.86
C GLU A 116 -21.93 -8.49 -19.14
N ALA A 117 -22.04 -8.52 -17.81
CA ALA A 117 -21.93 -9.73 -17.03
C ALA A 117 -23.02 -10.76 -17.38
N MET A 118 -24.26 -10.30 -17.55
CA MET A 118 -25.36 -11.16 -18.00
C MET A 118 -25.13 -11.68 -19.42
N LYS A 119 -24.65 -10.85 -20.35
CA LYS A 119 -24.31 -11.28 -21.72
C LYS A 119 -23.21 -12.33 -21.72
N LYS A 120 -22.20 -12.20 -20.87
CA LYS A 120 -21.11 -13.18 -20.71
C LYS A 120 -21.59 -14.50 -20.08
N MET A 121 -22.69 -14.48 -19.32
CA MET A 121 -23.26 -15.67 -18.68
C MET A 121 -24.16 -16.50 -19.60
N THR A 122 -24.65 -15.91 -20.71
CA THR A 122 -25.57 -16.57 -21.66
C THR A 122 -24.84 -17.12 -22.91
N VAL A 123 -23.52 -17.32 -22.85
CA VAL A 123 -22.73 -18.00 -23.89
C VAL A 123 -22.10 -19.26 -23.32
#